data_AF-A0A6B4ZHN9-F1
#
_entry.id   AF-A0A6B4ZHN9-F1
#
_cell.length_a   1.000
_cell.length_b   1.000
_cell.length_c   1.000
_cell.angle_alpha   90.00
_cell.angle_beta   90.00
_cell.angle_gamma   90.00
#
_symmetry.space_group_name_H-M   'P 1'
#
loop_
_entity.id
_entity.type
_entity.pdbx_description
1 polymer ?
#
loop_
_entity_poly.entity_id
_entity_poly.type
_entity_poly.pdbx_seq_one_letter_code
_entity_poly.pdbx_strand_id
1 'polypeptide(L)'
;MKFIHYKTTKKDKFLKNEINNTTDGRPTLHVSQIENRIIEGFGSCFNELGMKALNHLDEYERNKVLDQLFSIEGDCRFNLCRMPIGASDYATEWYSYNENENDFDMEKFNIEKDKRLLIPYIKEALKRNPNIILTASPWSPPTWMKTQKAYNFGTLRFEEEVLKAYALYFVKFVQAYEEEGITIHQVHVQNEVVADQKFPSCRWTGEQLKDFIKNYLGPAFEKHNIKSEIWLGTINAPEPYVEWLEDYTQDFDVYAGLVLRDPKAYRYVKGVGYQWAGKNAIQRSVEAFPEKRFIQTENECGNGKNTWVYAEYVFNLFRHYIVNGVNGYMYWNAVLEPKGMSTWGWEQNSMITVNPETKEVMYNPEFYVMKHFSHFVQKGAKRLTTLGVDSVDTVAFKNPDESIIIVISNKNDDSRIANIEFAGEIFEVELEGHSFNTIVLE
;
A
#
# COMPACT_ATOMS: atom_id res chain seq x y z
N MET A 1 -7.92 -15.99 29.85
CA MET A 1 -7.60 -15.18 28.66
C MET A 1 -6.92 -13.92 29.16
N LYS A 2 -5.76 -13.54 28.60
CA LYS A 2 -5.04 -12.33 29.02
C LYS A 2 -5.33 -11.22 28.01
N PHE A 3 -5.67 -10.03 28.51
CA PHE A 3 -6.01 -8.89 27.68
C PHE A 3 -4.92 -7.83 27.83
N ILE A 4 -4.25 -7.53 26.73
CA ILE A 4 -3.23 -6.49 26.68
C ILE A 4 -3.74 -5.34 25.84
N HIS A 5 -3.76 -4.14 26.42
CA HIS A 5 -4.19 -2.91 25.76
C HIS A 5 -3.00 -2.03 25.45
N TYR A 6 -2.83 -1.72 24.18
CA TYR A 6 -1.89 -0.73 23.69
C TYR A 6 -2.65 0.52 23.29
N LYS A 7 -2.19 1.69 23.73
CA LYS A 7 -2.84 2.98 23.49
C LYS A 7 -1.85 4.03 22.99
N THR A 8 -2.27 4.81 22.00
CA THR A 8 -1.57 6.02 21.55
C THR A 8 -2.54 7.20 21.55
N THR A 9 -2.17 8.27 22.23
CA THR A 9 -2.83 9.58 22.22
C THR A 9 -1.87 10.65 21.68
N LYS A 10 -2.30 11.92 21.66
CA LYS A 10 -1.40 13.04 21.33
C LYS A 10 -0.20 13.11 22.29
N LYS A 11 -0.39 12.76 23.57
CA LYS A 11 0.63 12.83 24.64
C LYS A 11 1.41 11.52 24.78
N ASP A 12 0.68 10.41 24.89
CA ASP A 12 1.28 9.10 25.19
C ASP A 12 1.40 8.27 23.92
N LYS A 13 2.58 7.70 23.69
CA LYS A 13 2.86 6.93 22.48
C LYS A 13 3.02 5.45 22.84
N PHE A 14 2.09 4.62 22.36
CA PHE A 14 2.17 3.16 22.47
C PHE A 14 2.29 2.62 23.92
N LEU A 15 1.51 3.19 24.85
CA LEU A 15 1.45 2.76 26.25
C LEU A 15 0.78 1.38 26.35
N LYS A 16 1.42 0.45 27.07
CA LYS A 16 0.92 -0.91 27.32
C LYS A 16 0.29 -1.01 28.72
N ASN A 17 -0.94 -1.51 28.79
CA ASN A 17 -1.69 -1.79 30.00
C ASN A 17 -2.20 -3.23 29.98
N GLU A 18 -2.42 -3.82 31.16
CA GLU A 18 -3.14 -5.09 31.28
C GLU A 18 -4.59 -4.81 31.69
N ILE A 19 -5.54 -5.46 31.01
CA ILE A 19 -6.97 -5.38 31.32
C ILE A 19 -7.35 -6.66 32.06
N ASN A 20 -7.95 -6.50 33.25
CA ASN A 20 -8.39 -7.63 34.08
C ASN A 20 -9.85 -7.47 34.55
N ASN A 21 -10.61 -6.55 33.95
CA ASN A 21 -12.00 -6.24 34.30
C ASN A 21 -12.97 -6.83 33.27
N THR A 22 -13.75 -7.81 33.71
CA THR A 22 -14.99 -8.25 33.04
C THR A 22 -16.17 -7.43 33.53
N THR A 23 -17.19 -7.27 32.70
CA THR A 23 -18.41 -6.52 33.05
C THR A 23 -19.67 -7.25 32.58
N ASP A 24 -20.79 -7.06 33.28
CA ASP A 24 -22.12 -7.49 32.82
C ASP A 24 -22.83 -6.38 32.02
N GLY A 25 -22.10 -5.31 31.67
CA GLY A 25 -22.59 -4.21 30.86
C GLY A 25 -23.02 -4.64 29.46
N ARG A 26 -23.94 -3.88 28.85
CA ARG A 26 -24.35 -4.13 27.47
C ARG A 26 -23.14 -3.96 26.52
N PRO A 27 -22.85 -4.94 25.64
CA PRO A 27 -21.80 -4.78 24.65
C PRO A 27 -22.07 -3.62 23.70
N THR A 28 -21.03 -2.85 23.43
CA THR A 28 -21.00 -1.80 22.41
C THR A 28 -20.29 -2.27 21.14
N LEU A 29 -19.42 -3.28 21.27
CA LEU A 29 -18.76 -4.00 20.19
C LEU A 29 -18.95 -5.50 20.38
N HIS A 30 -19.45 -6.19 19.35
CA HIS A 30 -19.45 -7.64 19.26
C HIS A 30 -18.42 -8.08 18.23
N VAL A 31 -17.41 -8.83 18.66
CA VAL A 31 -16.43 -9.48 17.77
C VAL A 31 -16.88 -10.91 17.52
N SER A 32 -17.31 -11.20 16.30
CA SER A 32 -17.76 -12.54 15.93
C SER A 32 -16.59 -13.49 15.66
N GLN A 33 -16.87 -14.80 15.65
CA GLN A 33 -15.94 -15.82 15.17
C GLN A 33 -16.02 -16.05 13.66
N ILE A 34 -16.79 -15.22 12.92
CA ILE A 34 -16.92 -15.34 11.46
C ILE A 34 -15.66 -14.76 10.82
N GLU A 35 -14.83 -15.66 10.32
CA GLU A 35 -13.61 -15.37 9.58
C GLU A 35 -13.93 -14.93 8.14
N ASN A 36 -13.20 -13.94 7.65
CA ASN A 36 -13.33 -13.38 6.31
C ASN A 36 -11.97 -13.43 5.59
N ARG A 37 -11.60 -12.38 4.85
CA ARG A 37 -10.35 -12.30 4.07
C ARG A 37 -9.10 -12.55 4.92
N ILE A 38 -8.12 -13.21 4.30
CA ILE A 38 -6.76 -13.37 4.81
C ILE A 38 -5.97 -12.09 4.55
N ILE A 39 -5.20 -11.66 5.54
CA ILE A 39 -4.27 -10.54 5.46
C ILE A 39 -2.89 -11.04 5.03
N GLU A 40 -2.42 -10.59 3.88
CA GLU A 40 -1.10 -10.86 3.32
C GLU A 40 -0.01 -9.98 3.94
N GLY A 41 -0.35 -8.78 4.38
CA GLY A 41 0.63 -7.93 5.04
C GLY A 41 0.31 -6.43 5.08
N PHE A 42 1.26 -5.73 5.70
CA PHE A 42 1.30 -4.28 5.80
C PHE A 42 2.70 -3.78 5.46
N GLY A 43 2.77 -2.59 4.90
CA GLY A 43 4.05 -1.93 4.73
C GLY A 43 3.99 -0.58 4.08
N SER A 44 5.05 -0.24 3.36
CA SER A 44 5.25 1.07 2.76
C SER A 44 5.89 0.99 1.37
N CYS A 45 6.03 2.14 0.72
CA CYS A 45 6.67 2.24 -0.58
C CYS A 45 8.12 2.73 -0.46
N PHE A 46 9.03 2.01 -1.13
CA PHE A 46 10.41 2.44 -1.34
C PHE A 46 10.46 3.53 -2.41
N ASN A 47 11.19 4.61 -2.12
CA ASN A 47 11.47 5.68 -3.07
C ASN A 47 12.83 6.34 -2.79
N GLU A 48 13.36 7.07 -3.78
CA GLU A 48 14.70 7.64 -3.69
C GLU A 48 14.80 8.77 -2.66
N LEU A 49 13.78 9.62 -2.56
CA LEU A 49 13.77 10.71 -1.58
C LEU A 49 13.74 10.19 -0.14
N GLY A 50 13.12 9.04 0.12
CA GLY A 50 13.14 8.38 1.42
C GLY A 50 14.52 7.82 1.77
N MET A 51 15.21 7.18 0.82
CA MET A 51 16.60 6.76 1.05
C MET A 51 17.54 7.95 1.21
N LYS A 52 17.32 9.04 0.46
CA LYS A 52 18.06 10.29 0.62
C LYS A 52 17.86 10.87 2.02
N ALA A 53 16.63 10.88 2.54
CA ALA A 53 16.33 11.32 3.90
C ALA A 53 17.09 10.49 4.94
N LEU A 54 17.06 9.16 4.81
CA LEU A 54 17.78 8.23 5.68
C LEU A 54 19.31 8.43 5.63
N ASN A 55 19.86 8.78 4.47
CA ASN A 55 21.30 9.01 4.29
C ASN A 55 21.83 10.27 4.99
N HIS A 56 20.96 11.13 5.52
CA HIS A 56 21.40 12.23 6.39
C HIS A 56 21.84 11.75 7.76
N LEU A 57 21.32 10.61 8.23
CA LEU A 57 21.64 10.03 9.52
C LEU A 57 22.98 9.31 9.48
N ASP A 58 23.63 9.21 10.64
CA ASP A 58 24.74 8.28 10.80
C ASP A 58 24.25 6.81 10.71
N GLU A 59 25.19 5.88 10.66
CA GLU A 59 24.86 4.46 10.51
C GLU A 59 23.99 3.92 11.65
N TYR A 60 24.21 4.37 12.88
CA TYR A 60 23.48 3.89 14.05
C TYR A 60 22.02 4.33 14.00
N GLU A 61 21.75 5.63 13.84
CA GLU A 61 20.36 6.12 13.79
C GLU A 61 19.65 5.65 12.52
N ARG A 62 20.34 5.56 11.38
CA ARG A 62 19.76 4.98 10.15
C ARG A 62 19.35 3.52 10.36
N ASN A 63 20.22 2.70 10.96
CA ASN A 63 19.91 1.29 11.22
C ASN A 63 18.74 1.15 12.18
N LYS A 64 18.66 1.99 13.22
CA LYS A 64 17.55 2.00 14.16
C LYS A 64 16.21 2.29 13.47
N VAL A 65 16.15 3.29 12.58
CA VAL A 65 14.92 3.56 11.80
C VAL A 65 14.54 2.37 10.92
N LEU A 66 15.52 1.78 10.22
CA LEU A 66 15.29 0.61 9.38
C LEU A 66 14.85 -0.62 10.19
N ASP A 67 15.41 -0.83 11.38
CA ASP A 67 15.01 -1.90 12.30
C ASP A 67 13.56 -1.70 12.77
N GLN A 68 13.20 -0.47 13.14
CA GLN A 68 11.82 -0.16 13.54
C GLN A 68 10.81 -0.41 12.43
N LEU A 69 11.17 -0.13 11.17
CA LEU A 69 10.27 -0.36 10.03
C LEU A 69 10.20 -1.84 9.61
N PHE A 70 11.35 -2.53 9.49
CA PHE A 70 11.45 -3.79 8.77
C PHE A 70 11.83 -5.01 9.61
N SER A 71 12.48 -4.85 10.77
CA SER A 71 12.87 -6.01 11.59
C SER A 71 11.63 -6.79 12.02
N ILE A 72 11.73 -8.13 12.07
CA ILE A 72 10.67 -9.00 12.59
C ILE A 72 10.37 -8.74 14.08
N GLU A 73 11.36 -8.22 14.82
CA GLU A 73 11.22 -7.76 16.21
C GLU A 73 10.98 -6.25 16.31
N GLY A 74 10.89 -5.57 15.16
CA GLY A 74 10.73 -4.13 15.06
C GLY A 74 9.33 -3.65 15.42
N ASP A 75 9.14 -2.33 15.25
CA ASP A 75 7.89 -1.66 15.55
C ASP A 75 6.82 -1.98 14.51
N CYS A 76 7.10 -1.81 13.22
CA CYS A 76 6.11 -1.99 12.16
C CYS A 76 6.19 -3.36 11.45
N ARG A 77 7.34 -4.04 11.49
CA ARG A 77 7.49 -5.42 10.98
C ARG A 77 7.02 -5.59 9.53
N PHE A 78 7.30 -4.61 8.68
CA PHE A 78 6.81 -4.57 7.31
C PHE A 78 7.16 -5.83 6.53
N ASN A 79 6.15 -6.36 5.84
CA ASN A 79 6.21 -7.62 5.10
C ASN A 79 5.51 -7.55 3.73
N LEU A 80 4.91 -6.41 3.38
CA LEU A 80 4.34 -6.10 2.08
C LEU A 80 4.77 -4.69 1.67
N CYS A 81 5.68 -4.57 0.71
CA CYS A 81 6.24 -3.30 0.30
C CYS A 81 6.10 -3.07 -1.21
N ARG A 82 6.12 -1.81 -1.61
CA ARG A 82 6.00 -1.40 -3.00
C ARG A 82 7.21 -0.62 -3.47
N MET A 83 7.52 -0.67 -4.76
CA MET A 83 8.55 0.13 -5.40
C MET A 83 8.13 0.61 -6.79
N PRO A 84 8.73 1.70 -7.31
CA PRO A 84 8.53 2.11 -8.70
C PRO A 84 9.35 1.30 -9.69
N ILE A 85 8.76 1.04 -10.85
CA ILE A 85 9.48 0.61 -12.06
C ILE A 85 9.82 1.88 -12.83
N GLY A 86 11.09 2.30 -12.77
CA GLY A 86 11.53 3.62 -13.21
C GLY A 86 11.26 4.70 -12.16
N ALA A 87 11.18 5.96 -12.59
CA ALA A 87 10.95 7.07 -11.67
C ALA A 87 9.47 7.20 -11.25
N SER A 88 9.24 7.41 -9.95
CA SER A 88 8.00 8.02 -9.42
C SER A 88 8.16 9.53 -9.24
N ASP A 89 7.13 10.18 -8.70
CA ASP A 89 7.20 11.58 -8.24
C ASP A 89 8.14 11.79 -7.03
N TYR A 90 8.55 10.71 -6.36
CA TYR A 90 9.56 10.65 -5.29
C TYR A 90 10.91 10.07 -5.74
N ALA A 91 11.17 10.03 -7.04
CA ALA A 91 12.53 9.91 -7.57
C ALA A 91 13.27 11.25 -7.44
N THR A 92 14.60 11.27 -7.44
CA THR A 92 15.38 12.53 -7.42
C THR A 92 15.44 13.21 -8.80
N GLU A 93 15.19 12.46 -9.86
CA GLU A 93 15.03 12.90 -11.25
C GLU A 93 14.11 11.91 -11.98
N TRP A 94 13.51 12.30 -13.11
CA TRP A 94 12.63 11.41 -13.87
C TRP A 94 13.41 10.63 -14.93
N TYR A 95 13.21 9.30 -14.94
CA TYR A 95 13.87 8.36 -15.83
C TYR A 95 12.98 7.14 -16.08
N SER A 96 13.30 6.40 -17.14
CA SER A 96 12.96 4.99 -17.30
C SER A 96 14.22 4.17 -17.52
N TYR A 97 14.10 2.85 -17.42
CA TYR A 97 15.20 1.92 -17.72
C TYR A 97 15.60 1.81 -19.20
N ASN A 98 14.85 2.44 -20.14
CA ASN A 98 15.24 2.41 -21.54
C ASN A 98 14.73 3.62 -22.36
N GLU A 99 15.46 4.73 -22.33
CA GLU A 99 15.16 5.93 -23.11
C GLU A 99 15.76 5.92 -24.53
N ASN A 100 16.26 4.79 -25.03
CA ASN A 100 16.77 4.71 -26.38
C ASN A 100 15.61 4.57 -27.37
N GLU A 101 15.43 5.57 -28.22
CA GLU A 101 14.32 5.62 -29.17
C GLU A 101 14.30 4.40 -30.10
N ASN A 102 13.13 3.76 -30.22
CA ASN A 102 12.87 2.58 -31.04
C ASN A 102 13.72 1.35 -30.70
N ASP A 103 14.28 1.25 -29.48
CA ASP A 103 14.89 0.02 -28.98
C ASP A 103 13.83 -1.00 -28.58
N PHE A 104 13.16 -1.58 -29.59
CA PHE A 104 12.06 -2.52 -29.40
C PHE A 104 12.50 -3.85 -28.78
N ASP A 105 13.76 -4.23 -28.95
CA ASP A 105 14.34 -5.49 -28.44
C ASP A 105 14.93 -5.35 -27.03
N MET A 106 14.84 -4.16 -26.42
CA MET A 106 15.37 -3.84 -25.09
C MET A 106 16.88 -4.12 -24.96
N GLU A 107 17.66 -3.86 -26.01
CA GLU A 107 19.10 -4.12 -26.03
C GLU A 107 19.87 -3.21 -25.06
N LYS A 108 19.37 -1.99 -24.85
CA LYS A 108 20.02 -0.97 -24.00
C LYS A 108 19.32 -0.78 -22.65
N PHE A 109 18.38 -1.65 -22.31
CA PHE A 109 17.70 -1.67 -21.01
C PHE A 109 18.72 -1.81 -19.87
N ASN A 110 18.61 -1.00 -18.82
CA ASN A 110 19.40 -1.16 -17.59
C ASN A 110 18.74 -0.49 -16.38
N ILE A 111 19.08 -0.97 -15.18
CA ILE A 111 18.59 -0.47 -13.87
C ILE A 111 19.65 0.33 -13.11
N GLU A 112 20.65 0.91 -13.80
CA GLU A 112 21.79 1.57 -13.15
C GLU A 112 21.38 2.76 -12.28
N LYS A 113 20.29 3.46 -12.63
CA LYS A 113 19.74 4.56 -11.82
C LYS A 113 19.34 4.09 -10.41
N ASP A 114 18.79 2.89 -10.30
CA ASP A 114 18.23 2.36 -9.05
C ASP A 114 19.32 1.89 -8.09
N LYS A 115 20.49 1.49 -8.62
CA LYS A 115 21.65 1.05 -7.83
C LYS A 115 22.18 2.12 -6.89
N ARG A 116 21.84 3.40 -7.13
CA ARG A 116 22.27 4.53 -6.31
C ARG A 116 21.51 4.65 -4.99
N LEU A 117 20.19 4.43 -4.99
CA LEU A 117 19.33 4.70 -3.82
C LEU A 117 18.29 3.61 -3.59
N LEU A 118 17.52 3.24 -4.62
CA LEU A 118 16.37 2.36 -4.47
C LEU A 118 16.78 0.92 -4.12
N ILE A 119 17.73 0.34 -4.85
CA ILE A 119 18.25 -1.02 -4.60
C ILE A 119 18.94 -1.12 -3.24
N PRO A 120 19.84 -0.20 -2.83
CA PRO A 120 20.39 -0.17 -1.48
C PRO A 120 19.31 -0.14 -0.40
N TYR A 121 18.27 0.67 -0.56
CA TYR A 121 17.17 0.75 0.40
C TYR A 121 16.44 -0.59 0.53
N ILE A 122 16.08 -1.22 -0.60
CA ILE A 122 15.40 -2.52 -0.62
C ILE A 122 16.29 -3.61 0.01
N LYS A 123 17.60 -3.62 -0.30
CA LYS A 123 18.55 -4.59 0.28
C LYS A 123 18.67 -4.43 1.81
N GLU A 124 18.65 -3.20 2.33
CA GLU A 124 18.62 -2.96 3.78
C GLU A 124 17.36 -3.48 4.47
N ALA A 125 16.20 -3.36 3.82
CA ALA A 125 14.96 -3.94 4.32
C ALA A 125 14.98 -5.48 4.28
N LEU A 126 15.43 -6.07 3.17
CA LEU A 126 15.49 -7.54 3.01
C LEU A 126 16.48 -8.22 3.97
N LYS A 127 17.56 -7.52 4.39
CA LYS A 127 18.46 -8.00 5.46
C LYS A 127 17.72 -8.24 6.78
N ARG A 128 16.71 -7.42 7.06
CA ARG A 128 15.95 -7.43 8.32
C ARG A 128 14.71 -8.31 8.25
N ASN A 129 14.07 -8.35 7.08
CA ASN A 129 12.98 -9.26 6.79
C ASN A 129 13.10 -9.81 5.36
N PRO A 130 13.64 -11.03 5.18
CA PRO A 130 13.79 -11.64 3.86
C PRO A 130 12.46 -12.07 3.23
N ASN A 131 11.36 -12.07 3.99
CA ASN A 131 10.05 -12.54 3.55
C ASN A 131 9.13 -11.40 3.07
N ILE A 132 9.67 -10.19 2.86
CA ILE A 132 8.93 -9.06 2.30
C ILE A 132 8.42 -9.43 0.90
N ILE A 133 7.10 -9.33 0.71
CA ILE A 133 6.49 -9.36 -0.61
C ILE A 133 6.76 -8.01 -1.28
N LEU A 134 7.53 -8.02 -2.37
CA LEU A 134 7.82 -6.83 -3.15
C LEU A 134 6.87 -6.70 -4.33
N THR A 135 6.12 -5.60 -4.33
CA THR A 135 5.21 -5.20 -5.39
C THR A 135 5.83 -4.05 -6.19
N ALA A 136 5.62 -4.01 -7.49
CA ALA A 136 6.21 -3.01 -8.36
C ALA A 136 5.19 -2.49 -9.38
N SER A 137 5.24 -1.20 -9.69
CA SER A 137 4.40 -0.59 -10.72
C SER A 137 5.15 0.51 -11.45
N PRO A 138 5.01 0.68 -12.77
CA PRO A 138 5.54 1.85 -13.45
C PRO A 138 4.62 3.06 -13.23
N TRP A 139 5.22 4.24 -13.11
CA TRP A 139 4.48 5.51 -13.19
C TRP A 139 4.33 5.96 -14.64
N SER A 140 5.40 5.79 -15.42
CA SER A 140 5.41 6.07 -16.85
C SER A 140 6.21 5.00 -17.59
N PRO A 141 5.77 4.58 -18.79
CA PRO A 141 6.65 3.88 -19.72
C PRO A 141 7.78 4.82 -20.21
N PRO A 142 8.80 4.27 -20.90
CA PRO A 142 9.79 5.09 -21.60
C PRO A 142 9.15 6.15 -22.50
N THR A 143 9.76 7.33 -22.59
CA THR A 143 9.10 8.48 -23.24
C THR A 143 8.81 8.24 -24.72
N TRP A 144 9.65 7.50 -25.43
CA TRP A 144 9.47 7.17 -26.85
C TRP A 144 8.32 6.18 -27.12
N MET A 145 7.84 5.49 -26.09
CA MET A 145 6.67 4.60 -26.15
C MET A 145 5.35 5.33 -25.89
N LYS A 146 5.37 6.65 -25.66
CA LYS A 146 4.18 7.43 -25.33
C LYS A 146 3.71 8.29 -26.49
N THR A 147 2.41 8.61 -26.48
CA THR A 147 1.81 9.55 -27.44
C THR A 147 2.37 10.96 -27.30
N GLN A 148 2.79 11.32 -26.08
CA GLN A 148 3.62 12.49 -25.81
C GLN A 148 4.99 12.01 -25.32
N LYS A 149 6.07 12.45 -25.96
CA LYS A 149 7.46 12.09 -25.58
C LYS A 149 7.90 12.77 -24.28
N ALA A 150 7.22 12.48 -23.18
CA ALA A 150 7.44 13.04 -21.85
C ALA A 150 7.05 12.01 -20.77
N TYR A 151 7.66 12.08 -19.58
CA TYR A 151 7.32 11.18 -18.46
C TYR A 151 5.94 11.46 -17.88
N ASN A 152 5.57 12.72 -17.82
CA ASN A 152 4.24 13.18 -17.47
C ASN A 152 3.30 13.15 -18.67
N PHE A 153 2.01 13.09 -18.40
CA PHE A 153 0.91 13.13 -19.36
C PHE A 153 0.86 12.02 -20.44
N GLY A 154 -0.28 11.94 -21.14
CA GLY A 154 -0.47 11.12 -22.31
C GLY A 154 -0.73 9.64 -22.00
N THR A 155 -0.67 8.84 -23.06
CA THR A 155 -0.99 7.41 -23.04
C THR A 155 0.14 6.62 -23.68
N LEU A 156 0.16 5.31 -23.47
CA LEU A 156 1.01 4.42 -24.24
C LEU A 156 0.60 4.46 -25.73
N ARG A 157 1.58 4.42 -26.62
CA ARG A 157 1.42 4.12 -28.04
C ARG A 157 0.94 2.68 -28.20
N PHE A 158 -0.18 2.49 -28.88
CA PHE A 158 -0.89 1.20 -28.93
C PHE A 158 -0.59 0.38 -30.19
N GLU A 159 0.52 0.66 -30.85
CA GLU A 159 1.09 -0.10 -31.95
C GLU A 159 1.69 -1.43 -31.46
N GLU A 160 1.57 -2.49 -32.25
CA GLU A 160 1.96 -3.86 -31.87
C GLU A 160 3.44 -3.97 -31.42
N GLU A 161 4.35 -3.30 -32.13
CA GLU A 161 5.78 -3.26 -31.81
C GLU A 161 6.06 -2.60 -30.44
N VAL A 162 5.33 -1.53 -30.11
CA VAL A 162 5.45 -0.85 -28.82
C VAL A 162 4.88 -1.72 -27.70
N LEU A 163 3.74 -2.37 -27.92
CA LEU A 163 3.12 -3.26 -26.92
C LEU A 163 4.00 -4.48 -26.63
N LYS A 164 4.62 -5.08 -27.66
CA LYS A 164 5.60 -6.17 -27.48
C LYS A 164 6.84 -5.69 -26.72
N ALA A 165 7.40 -4.55 -27.10
CA ALA A 165 8.56 -3.97 -26.44
C ALA A 165 8.25 -3.63 -24.96
N TYR A 166 7.08 -3.08 -24.67
CA TYR A 166 6.70 -2.75 -23.30
C TYR A 166 6.44 -4.01 -22.45
N ALA A 167 5.88 -5.07 -23.01
CA ALA A 167 5.80 -6.36 -22.30
C ALA A 167 7.22 -6.93 -22.01
N LEU A 168 8.15 -6.80 -22.96
CA LEU A 168 9.55 -7.19 -22.77
C LEU A 168 10.26 -6.32 -21.71
N TYR A 169 9.90 -5.04 -21.60
CA TYR A 169 10.40 -4.13 -20.56
C TYR A 169 10.11 -4.65 -19.15
N PHE A 170 8.89 -5.15 -18.89
CA PHE A 170 8.56 -5.79 -17.59
C PHE A 170 9.36 -7.07 -17.35
N VAL A 171 9.55 -7.90 -18.39
CA VAL A 171 10.38 -9.12 -18.30
C VAL A 171 11.81 -8.77 -17.92
N LYS A 172 12.42 -7.80 -18.60
CA LYS A 172 13.79 -7.32 -18.33
C LYS A 172 13.92 -6.72 -16.94
N PHE A 173 12.92 -5.97 -16.48
CA PHE A 173 12.88 -5.44 -15.11
C PHE A 173 12.95 -6.54 -14.06
N VAL A 174 12.07 -7.55 -14.16
CA VAL A 174 12.05 -8.65 -13.19
C VAL A 174 13.38 -9.41 -13.20
N GLN A 175 13.91 -9.72 -14.38
CA GLN A 175 15.19 -10.43 -14.52
C GLN A 175 16.37 -9.64 -13.95
N ALA A 176 16.46 -8.33 -14.24
CA ALA A 176 17.54 -7.49 -13.75
C ALA A 176 17.51 -7.34 -12.22
N TYR A 177 16.31 -7.28 -11.61
CA TYR A 177 16.19 -7.28 -10.15
C TYR A 177 16.55 -8.64 -9.53
N GLU A 178 16.20 -9.75 -10.19
CA GLU A 178 16.62 -11.09 -9.78
C GLU A 178 18.14 -11.25 -9.80
N GLU A 179 18.83 -10.70 -10.82
CA GLU A 179 20.30 -10.65 -10.90
C GLU A 179 20.93 -9.86 -9.74
N GLU A 180 20.22 -8.87 -9.20
CA GLU A 180 20.62 -8.12 -8.01
C GLU A 180 20.30 -8.85 -6.69
N GLY A 181 19.73 -10.05 -6.77
CA GLY A 181 19.31 -10.86 -5.62
C GLY A 181 17.98 -10.42 -5.01
N ILE A 182 17.14 -9.70 -5.76
CA ILE A 182 15.86 -9.16 -5.30
C ILE A 182 14.71 -9.83 -6.06
N THR A 183 13.86 -10.56 -5.35
CA THR A 183 12.66 -11.18 -5.96
C THR A 183 11.50 -10.17 -6.05
N ILE A 184 11.10 -9.82 -7.26
CA ILE A 184 9.85 -9.11 -7.51
C ILE A 184 8.69 -10.11 -7.48
N HIS A 185 7.76 -9.93 -6.55
CA HIS A 185 6.66 -10.88 -6.36
C HIS A 185 5.45 -10.51 -7.22
N GLN A 186 5.15 -9.21 -7.32
CA GLN A 186 3.96 -8.70 -7.99
C GLN A 186 4.32 -7.53 -8.89
N VAL A 187 3.85 -7.55 -10.14
CA VAL A 187 3.89 -6.38 -11.04
C VAL A 187 2.47 -5.89 -11.29
N HIS A 188 2.24 -4.62 -11.03
CA HIS A 188 1.00 -3.92 -11.36
C HIS A 188 1.23 -3.17 -12.67
N VAL A 189 0.33 -3.36 -13.64
CA VAL A 189 0.55 -2.88 -15.03
C VAL A 189 0.82 -1.38 -15.11
N GLN A 190 0.18 -0.58 -14.25
CA GLN A 190 0.32 0.87 -14.24
C GLN A 190 -0.07 1.43 -12.86
N ASN A 191 0.72 2.39 -12.36
CA ASN A 191 0.33 3.25 -11.24
C ASN A 191 -0.76 4.23 -11.69
N GLU A 192 -1.83 4.37 -10.90
CA GLU A 192 -2.91 5.34 -11.09
C GLU A 192 -3.43 5.32 -12.54
N VAL A 193 -4.11 4.23 -12.91
CA VAL A 193 -4.44 3.93 -14.31
C VAL A 193 -5.21 5.03 -15.04
N VAL A 194 -5.94 5.90 -14.33
CA VAL A 194 -6.70 7.02 -14.95
C VAL A 194 -5.93 8.35 -14.99
N ALA A 195 -4.72 8.39 -14.41
CA ALA A 195 -3.95 9.62 -14.23
C ALA A 195 -3.28 10.10 -15.54
N ASP A 196 -3.54 11.36 -15.87
CA ASP A 196 -2.89 12.14 -16.91
C ASP A 196 -2.34 13.42 -16.25
N GLN A 197 -1.23 13.28 -15.53
CA GLN A 197 -0.80 14.22 -14.49
C GLN A 197 0.51 14.92 -14.85
N LYS A 198 0.80 16.02 -14.15
CA LYS A 198 2.04 16.81 -14.34
C LYS A 198 3.31 16.16 -13.79
N PHE A 199 3.20 15.01 -13.13
CA PHE A 199 4.28 14.14 -12.68
C PHE A 199 4.28 12.84 -13.51
N PRO A 200 5.26 11.93 -13.37
CA PRO A 200 5.32 10.70 -14.15
C PRO A 200 3.98 9.95 -14.12
N SER A 201 3.36 9.81 -15.28
CA SER A 201 2.01 9.26 -15.42
C SER A 201 1.79 8.74 -16.82
N CYS A 202 0.87 7.80 -16.96
CA CYS A 202 0.41 7.29 -18.24
C CYS A 202 -1.02 6.81 -18.07
N ARG A 203 -1.95 7.42 -18.80
CA ARG A 203 -3.36 7.07 -18.72
C ARG A 203 -3.65 5.82 -19.55
N TRP A 204 -4.48 4.94 -19.00
CA TRP A 204 -4.97 3.72 -19.63
C TRP A 204 -6.49 3.62 -19.52
N THR A 205 -7.13 3.11 -20.57
CA THR A 205 -8.51 2.61 -20.48
C THR A 205 -8.52 1.16 -20.00
N GLY A 206 -9.65 0.69 -19.45
CA GLY A 206 -9.79 -0.73 -19.11
C GLY A 206 -9.66 -1.65 -20.33
N GLU A 207 -10.12 -1.21 -21.50
CA GLU A 207 -9.94 -1.95 -22.77
C GLU A 207 -8.46 -2.13 -23.11
N GLN A 208 -7.65 -1.06 -22.99
CA GLN A 208 -6.20 -1.13 -23.21
C GLN A 208 -5.52 -2.07 -22.21
N LEU A 209 -5.89 -2.00 -20.92
CA LEU A 209 -5.34 -2.90 -19.89
C LEU A 209 -5.68 -4.36 -20.20
N LYS A 210 -6.95 -4.64 -20.52
CA LYS A 210 -7.44 -5.97 -20.89
C LYS A 210 -6.66 -6.53 -22.07
N ASP A 211 -6.51 -5.74 -23.13
CA ASP A 211 -5.84 -6.17 -24.36
C ASP A 211 -4.33 -6.33 -24.18
N PHE A 212 -3.68 -5.43 -23.44
CA PHE A 212 -2.27 -5.53 -23.13
C PHE A 212 -1.95 -6.77 -22.28
N ILE A 213 -2.71 -7.00 -21.21
CA ILE A 213 -2.54 -8.15 -20.33
C ILE A 213 -2.72 -9.46 -21.10
N LYS A 214 -3.83 -9.58 -21.85
CA LYS A 214 -4.22 -10.86 -22.46
C LYS A 214 -3.36 -11.23 -23.68
N ASN A 215 -2.92 -10.24 -24.47
CA ASN A 215 -2.24 -10.48 -25.74
C ASN A 215 -0.71 -10.29 -25.67
N TYR A 216 -0.19 -9.55 -24.69
CA TYR A 216 1.23 -9.16 -24.65
C TYR A 216 1.90 -9.53 -23.34
N LEU A 217 1.49 -8.94 -22.21
CA LEU A 217 2.19 -9.11 -20.93
C LEU A 217 2.13 -10.55 -20.41
N GLY A 218 0.92 -11.15 -20.36
CA GLY A 218 0.73 -12.53 -19.95
C GLY A 218 1.55 -13.52 -20.79
N PRO A 219 1.40 -13.52 -22.13
CA PRO A 219 2.21 -14.35 -23.02
C PRO A 219 3.73 -14.12 -22.91
N ALA A 220 4.18 -12.88 -22.69
CA ALA A 220 5.60 -12.58 -22.49
C ALA A 220 6.13 -13.22 -21.20
N PHE A 221 5.36 -13.13 -20.10
CA PHE A 221 5.73 -13.75 -18.83
C PHE A 221 5.81 -15.27 -18.95
N GLU A 222 4.86 -15.91 -19.65
CA GLU A 222 4.92 -17.35 -19.92
C GLU A 222 6.12 -17.73 -20.77
N LYS A 223 6.36 -17.01 -21.89
CA LYS A 223 7.49 -17.26 -22.80
C LYS A 223 8.84 -17.17 -22.11
N HIS A 224 9.00 -16.19 -21.21
CA HIS A 224 10.25 -15.94 -20.49
C HIS A 224 10.28 -16.60 -19.10
N ASN A 225 9.30 -17.43 -18.75
CA ASN A 225 9.18 -18.15 -17.48
C ASN A 225 9.26 -17.24 -16.24
N ILE A 226 8.70 -16.04 -16.34
CA ILE A 226 8.64 -15.09 -15.23
C ILE A 226 7.67 -15.59 -14.17
N LYS A 227 8.12 -15.63 -12.91
CA LYS A 227 7.33 -16.11 -11.76
C LYS A 227 6.51 -15.03 -11.09
N SER A 228 6.87 -13.76 -11.27
CA SER A 228 6.13 -12.62 -10.72
C SER A 228 4.67 -12.64 -11.21
N GLU A 229 3.78 -12.27 -10.32
CA GLU A 229 2.35 -12.21 -10.60
C GLU A 229 1.98 -10.94 -11.35
N ILE A 230 1.02 -11.05 -12.27
CA ILE A 230 0.43 -9.87 -12.93
C ILE A 230 -0.79 -9.41 -12.12
N TRP A 231 -0.79 -8.13 -11.77
CA TRP A 231 -1.89 -7.43 -11.11
C TRP A 231 -2.38 -6.31 -12.03
N LEU A 232 -3.69 -6.10 -12.07
CA LEU A 232 -4.33 -5.21 -13.07
C LEU A 232 -3.75 -3.78 -13.08
N GLY A 233 -3.33 -3.28 -11.93
CA GLY A 233 -2.84 -1.92 -11.77
C GLY A 233 -3.11 -1.42 -10.36
N THR A 234 -2.89 -0.13 -10.14
CA THR A 234 -3.37 0.58 -8.94
C THR A 234 -4.52 1.50 -9.35
N ILE A 235 -5.76 1.01 -9.19
CA ILE A 235 -6.96 1.69 -9.66
C ILE A 235 -7.26 2.87 -8.72
N ASN A 236 -7.25 4.08 -9.26
CA ASN A 236 -7.54 5.33 -8.56
C ASN A 236 -8.91 5.94 -8.93
N ALA A 237 -9.84 5.11 -9.39
CA ALA A 237 -11.18 5.48 -9.89
C ALA A 237 -12.26 4.48 -9.42
N PRO A 238 -13.56 4.85 -9.37
CA PRO A 238 -14.16 6.08 -9.91
C PRO A 238 -13.96 7.30 -9.01
N GLU A 239 -13.64 8.43 -9.62
CA GLU A 239 -13.79 9.73 -8.97
C GLU A 239 -15.28 10.11 -8.84
N PRO A 240 -15.78 10.47 -7.63
CA PRO A 240 -17.22 10.65 -7.39
C PRO A 240 -17.92 11.69 -8.28
N TYR A 241 -17.17 12.67 -8.80
CA TYR A 241 -17.75 13.79 -9.54
C TYR A 241 -17.73 13.58 -11.06
N VAL A 242 -16.93 12.64 -11.57
CA VAL A 242 -16.72 12.46 -13.01
C VAL A 242 -18.01 12.04 -13.71
N GLU A 243 -18.72 11.04 -13.16
CA GLU A 243 -19.98 10.58 -13.76
C GLU A 243 -21.07 11.66 -13.74
N TRP A 244 -21.11 12.47 -12.67
CA TRP A 244 -22.12 13.50 -12.53
C TRP A 244 -21.83 14.75 -13.37
N LEU A 245 -20.56 15.14 -13.52
CA LEU A 245 -20.17 16.40 -14.17
C LEU A 245 -19.66 16.23 -15.61
N GLU A 246 -19.04 15.10 -15.94
CA GLU A 246 -18.34 14.90 -17.22
C GLU A 246 -19.05 13.89 -18.14
N ASP A 247 -20.14 13.26 -17.70
CA ASP A 247 -21.00 12.36 -18.50
C ASP A 247 -20.26 11.15 -19.10
N TYR A 248 -19.24 10.65 -18.40
CA TYR A 248 -18.64 9.33 -18.65
C TYR A 248 -18.28 8.63 -17.34
N THR A 249 -18.13 7.31 -17.40
CA THR A 249 -17.82 6.48 -16.22
C THR A 249 -16.35 6.07 -16.20
N GLN A 250 -15.78 6.03 -15.00
CA GLN A 250 -14.50 5.40 -14.67
C GLN A 250 -14.68 4.27 -13.64
N ASP A 251 -15.90 3.76 -13.53
CA ASP A 251 -16.29 2.86 -12.46
C ASP A 251 -15.77 1.43 -12.68
N PHE A 252 -16.04 0.57 -11.71
CA PHE A 252 -15.81 -0.86 -11.72
C PHE A 252 -16.08 -1.51 -13.09
N ASP A 253 -17.23 -1.21 -13.71
CA ASP A 253 -17.66 -1.87 -14.94
C ASP A 253 -16.80 -1.53 -16.17
N VAL A 254 -16.03 -0.44 -16.14
CA VAL A 254 -15.11 -0.05 -17.23
C VAL A 254 -13.63 -0.29 -16.92
N TYR A 255 -13.30 -0.68 -15.69
CA TYR A 255 -11.95 -1.07 -15.29
C TYR A 255 -11.89 -2.52 -14.77
N ALA A 256 -12.04 -2.72 -13.46
CA ALA A 256 -11.85 -4.04 -12.84
C ALA A 256 -12.83 -5.08 -13.39
N GLY A 257 -14.13 -4.75 -13.46
CA GLY A 257 -15.16 -5.61 -14.02
C GLY A 257 -14.94 -5.93 -15.49
N LEU A 258 -14.53 -4.94 -16.30
CA LEU A 258 -14.25 -5.12 -17.72
C LEU A 258 -13.11 -6.12 -17.96
N VAL A 259 -12.00 -5.95 -17.24
CA VAL A 259 -10.81 -6.79 -17.44
C VAL A 259 -11.02 -8.18 -16.86
N LEU A 260 -11.60 -8.29 -15.66
CA LEU A 260 -11.80 -9.57 -14.99
C LEU A 260 -12.93 -10.41 -15.59
N ARG A 261 -13.86 -9.83 -16.37
CA ARG A 261 -14.85 -10.61 -17.13
C ARG A 261 -14.31 -11.22 -18.42
N ASP A 262 -13.16 -10.77 -18.93
CA ASP A 262 -12.50 -11.39 -20.09
C ASP A 262 -11.70 -12.63 -19.63
N PRO A 263 -12.06 -13.86 -20.08
CA PRO A 263 -11.42 -15.08 -19.59
C PRO A 263 -9.91 -15.16 -19.87
N LYS A 264 -9.42 -14.51 -20.94
CA LYS A 264 -8.00 -14.53 -21.31
C LYS A 264 -7.20 -13.54 -20.47
N ALA A 265 -7.75 -12.38 -20.13
CA ALA A 265 -7.10 -11.48 -19.18
C ALA A 265 -7.18 -12.06 -17.75
N TYR A 266 -8.34 -12.57 -17.35
CA TYR A 266 -8.62 -13.09 -16.01
C TYR A 266 -7.65 -14.21 -15.56
N ARG A 267 -7.21 -15.09 -16.48
CA ARG A 267 -6.22 -16.15 -16.14
C ARG A 267 -4.86 -15.60 -15.69
N TYR A 268 -4.46 -14.43 -16.21
CA TYR A 268 -3.18 -13.81 -15.89
C TYR A 268 -3.26 -12.94 -14.64
N VAL A 269 -4.39 -12.24 -14.44
CA VAL A 269 -4.56 -11.32 -13.31
C VAL A 269 -4.74 -12.08 -11.99
N LYS A 270 -3.80 -11.94 -11.06
CA LYS A 270 -3.85 -12.55 -9.72
C LYS A 270 -4.55 -11.67 -8.68
N GLY A 271 -4.61 -10.38 -8.91
CA GLY A 271 -5.35 -9.45 -8.07
C GLY A 271 -5.44 -8.04 -8.63
N VAL A 272 -6.06 -7.16 -7.85
CA VAL A 272 -6.27 -5.74 -8.19
C VAL A 272 -5.77 -4.85 -7.06
N GLY A 273 -4.99 -3.82 -7.40
CA GLY A 273 -4.61 -2.77 -6.47
C GLY A 273 -5.62 -1.61 -6.51
N TYR A 274 -5.90 -0.98 -5.36
CA TYR A 274 -6.74 0.22 -5.26
C TYR A 274 -6.03 1.35 -4.51
N GLN A 275 -6.30 2.58 -4.93
CA GLN A 275 -5.82 3.83 -4.32
C GLN A 275 -6.93 4.88 -4.37
N TRP A 276 -6.80 5.97 -3.60
CA TRP A 276 -7.63 7.18 -3.73
C TRP A 276 -9.13 6.89 -3.91
N ALA A 277 -9.70 7.31 -5.04
CA ALA A 277 -11.12 7.13 -5.35
C ALA A 277 -11.51 5.68 -5.70
N GLY A 278 -10.52 4.83 -5.98
CA GLY A 278 -10.69 3.37 -6.11
C GLY A 278 -11.33 2.70 -4.90
N LYS A 279 -11.26 3.35 -3.73
CA LYS A 279 -12.00 2.94 -2.53
C LYS A 279 -13.51 2.79 -2.74
N ASN A 280 -14.09 3.42 -3.77
CA ASN A 280 -15.52 3.36 -4.08
C ASN A 280 -15.89 2.14 -4.97
N ALA A 281 -14.91 1.47 -5.58
CA ALA A 281 -15.13 0.30 -6.43
C ALA A 281 -14.78 -1.03 -5.75
N ILE A 282 -13.98 -1.00 -4.68
CA ILE A 282 -13.42 -2.21 -4.08
C ILE A 282 -14.49 -3.20 -3.58
N GLN A 283 -15.56 -2.72 -2.93
CA GLN A 283 -16.61 -3.59 -2.40
C GLN A 283 -17.21 -4.47 -3.50
N ARG A 284 -17.64 -3.85 -4.61
CA ARG A 284 -18.20 -4.56 -5.78
C ARG A 284 -17.20 -5.52 -6.41
N SER A 285 -15.92 -5.17 -6.37
CA SER A 285 -14.85 -6.02 -6.92
C SER A 285 -14.66 -7.28 -6.10
N VAL A 286 -14.71 -7.17 -4.77
CA VAL A 286 -14.68 -8.31 -3.85
C VAL A 286 -15.93 -9.17 -3.97
N GLU A 287 -17.11 -8.56 -4.11
CA GLU A 287 -18.38 -9.28 -4.31
C GLU A 287 -18.40 -10.05 -5.64
N ALA A 288 -17.88 -9.45 -6.72
CA ALA A 288 -17.88 -10.05 -8.04
C ALA A 288 -16.80 -11.12 -8.23
N PHE A 289 -15.65 -10.98 -7.57
CA PHE A 289 -14.48 -11.85 -7.74
C PHE A 289 -13.85 -12.23 -6.39
N PRO A 290 -14.59 -12.91 -5.48
CA PRO A 290 -14.11 -13.22 -4.14
C PRO A 290 -12.86 -14.12 -4.11
N GLU A 291 -12.58 -14.84 -5.19
CA GLU A 291 -11.38 -15.67 -5.36
C GLU A 291 -10.11 -14.87 -5.71
N LYS A 292 -10.24 -13.64 -6.20
CA LYS A 292 -9.10 -12.76 -6.49
C LYS A 292 -8.60 -12.11 -5.21
N ARG A 293 -7.37 -11.60 -5.26
CA ARG A 293 -6.79 -10.79 -4.19
C ARG A 293 -6.91 -9.31 -4.48
N PHE A 294 -6.98 -8.54 -3.41
CA PHE A 294 -7.15 -7.09 -3.46
C PHE A 294 -6.20 -6.46 -2.48
N ILE A 295 -5.47 -5.44 -2.88
CA ILE A 295 -4.58 -4.71 -1.96
C ILE A 295 -4.83 -3.23 -2.11
N GLN A 296 -4.80 -2.51 -0.99
CA GLN A 296 -4.64 -1.07 -1.03
C GLN A 296 -3.14 -0.79 -1.23
N THR A 297 -2.79 0.00 -2.24
CA THR A 297 -1.39 0.11 -2.69
C THR A 297 -0.71 1.44 -2.36
N GLU A 298 -1.48 2.44 -1.92
CA GLU A 298 -0.99 3.78 -1.56
C GLU A 298 -2.06 4.57 -0.82
N ASN A 299 -1.68 5.16 0.32
CA ASN A 299 -2.63 5.98 1.09
C ASN A 299 -2.78 7.34 0.44
N GLU A 300 -3.89 8.02 0.74
CA GLU A 300 -4.01 9.41 0.35
C GLU A 300 -2.93 10.25 1.05
N CYS A 301 -2.15 10.99 0.26
CA CYS A 301 -0.83 11.50 0.65
C CYS A 301 -0.83 12.72 1.59
N GLY A 302 -1.95 13.37 1.83
CA GLY A 302 -2.03 14.52 2.73
C GLY A 302 -1.38 15.80 2.19
N ASN A 303 -0.78 16.58 3.10
CA ASN A 303 -0.34 17.95 2.81
C ASN A 303 0.98 18.35 3.51
N GLY A 304 1.78 17.37 3.95
CA GLY A 304 3.07 17.58 4.61
C GLY A 304 2.98 18.03 6.07
N LYS A 305 1.78 18.27 6.61
CA LYS A 305 1.61 18.74 8.01
C LYS A 305 1.65 17.62 9.05
N ASN A 306 1.48 16.36 8.65
CA ASN A 306 1.57 15.19 9.53
C ASN A 306 0.71 15.34 10.81
N THR A 307 -0.52 15.81 10.68
CA THR A 307 -1.36 16.15 11.84
C THR A 307 -2.04 14.94 12.46
N TRP A 308 -2.43 15.04 13.73
CA TRP A 308 -3.24 14.01 14.39
C TRP A 308 -4.59 13.77 13.69
N VAL A 309 -5.23 14.85 13.22
CA VAL A 309 -6.49 14.77 12.46
C VAL A 309 -6.31 13.95 11.18
N TYR A 310 -5.17 14.09 10.50
CA TYR A 310 -4.89 13.28 9.32
C TYR A 310 -4.62 11.81 9.68
N ALA A 311 -4.00 11.52 10.81
CA ALA A 311 -3.87 10.15 11.30
C ALA A 311 -5.23 9.49 11.61
N GLU A 312 -6.19 10.24 12.16
CA GLU A 312 -7.56 9.76 12.36
C GLU A 312 -8.28 9.50 11.03
N TYR A 313 -8.02 10.33 10.02
CA TYR A 313 -8.47 10.10 8.65
C TYR A 313 -7.85 8.83 8.05
N VAL A 314 -6.54 8.63 8.19
CA VAL A 314 -5.85 7.43 7.73
C VAL A 314 -6.37 6.17 8.43
N PHE A 315 -6.65 6.23 9.74
CA PHE A 315 -7.30 5.13 10.44
C PHE A 315 -8.64 4.73 9.78
N ASN A 316 -9.46 5.72 9.38
CA ASN A 316 -10.70 5.45 8.65
C ASN A 316 -10.44 4.78 7.30
N LEU A 317 -9.35 5.13 6.60
CA LEU A 317 -8.96 4.46 5.37
C LEU A 317 -8.55 3.00 5.62
N PHE A 318 -7.73 2.72 6.65
CA PHE A 318 -7.41 1.34 7.05
C PHE A 318 -8.69 0.54 7.29
N ARG A 319 -9.61 1.09 8.10
CA ARG A 319 -10.90 0.44 8.36
C ARG A 319 -11.68 0.22 7.06
N HIS A 320 -11.84 1.25 6.24
CA HIS A 320 -12.60 1.18 5.00
C HIS A 320 -12.09 0.06 4.09
N TYR A 321 -10.80 0.05 3.79
CA TYR A 321 -10.24 -0.93 2.87
C TYR A 321 -10.29 -2.35 3.45
N ILE A 322 -9.95 -2.54 4.73
CA ILE A 322 -9.90 -3.88 5.34
C ILE A 322 -11.32 -4.46 5.51
N VAL A 323 -12.29 -3.63 5.92
CA VAL A 323 -13.69 -4.08 6.02
C VAL A 323 -14.27 -4.41 4.65
N ASN A 324 -13.87 -3.67 3.60
CA ASN A 324 -14.25 -3.95 2.22
C ASN A 324 -13.39 -5.03 1.53
N GLY A 325 -12.50 -5.70 2.26
CA GLY A 325 -11.93 -6.97 1.83
C GLY A 325 -10.55 -6.92 1.16
N VAL A 326 -9.76 -5.86 1.36
CA VAL A 326 -8.32 -5.94 1.01
C VAL A 326 -7.62 -7.02 1.83
N ASN A 327 -6.66 -7.66 1.20
CA ASN A 327 -5.69 -8.57 1.77
C ASN A 327 -4.46 -7.82 2.30
N GLY A 328 -4.22 -6.57 1.92
CA GLY A 328 -3.04 -5.84 2.39
C GLY A 328 -3.18 -4.34 2.25
N TYR A 329 -2.35 -3.62 2.99
CA TYR A 329 -2.36 -2.16 3.03
C TYR A 329 -0.92 -1.61 3.00
N MET A 330 -0.65 -0.70 2.08
CA MET A 330 0.64 -0.02 1.94
C MET A 330 0.48 1.49 2.13
N TYR A 331 1.27 2.01 3.05
CA TYR A 331 1.49 3.45 3.18
C TYR A 331 2.42 3.93 2.05
N TRP A 332 2.28 5.18 1.62
CA TRP A 332 3.09 5.73 0.56
C TRP A 332 4.51 5.99 1.05
N ASN A 333 4.73 7.12 1.71
CA ASN A 333 6.08 7.55 2.11
C ASN A 333 6.42 7.17 3.55
N ALA A 334 7.31 6.19 3.72
CA ALA A 334 7.72 5.78 5.06
C ALA A 334 8.55 6.85 5.77
N VAL A 335 9.55 7.39 5.07
CA VAL A 335 10.53 8.33 5.58
C VAL A 335 10.71 9.46 4.58
N LEU A 336 10.68 10.72 5.00
CA LEU A 336 10.96 11.88 4.16
C LEU A 336 11.72 12.98 4.93
N GLU A 337 12.25 13.95 4.20
CA GLU A 337 12.70 15.23 4.76
C GLU A 337 11.47 16.09 5.19
N PRO A 338 11.66 17.16 6.00
CA PRO A 338 10.56 18.03 6.43
C PRO A 338 9.69 18.52 5.27
N LYS A 339 8.37 18.61 5.50
CA LYS A 339 7.30 18.88 4.51
C LYS A 339 7.04 17.78 3.48
N GLY A 340 7.98 16.83 3.31
CA GLY A 340 7.81 15.72 2.38
C GLY A 340 7.57 16.14 0.94
N MET A 341 8.28 17.17 0.46
CA MET A 341 8.07 17.76 -0.86
C MET A 341 8.45 16.77 -1.99
N SER A 342 7.50 16.49 -2.88
CA SER A 342 7.73 15.77 -4.14
C SER A 342 8.50 16.61 -5.16
N THR A 343 9.07 15.97 -6.19
CA THR A 343 9.83 16.68 -7.25
C THR A 343 9.00 17.63 -8.12
N TRP A 344 7.67 17.57 -8.05
CA TRP A 344 6.78 18.47 -8.77
C TRP A 344 6.13 19.56 -7.89
N GLY A 345 6.50 19.62 -6.61
CA GLY A 345 6.12 20.73 -5.73
C GLY A 345 4.88 20.47 -4.86
N TRP A 346 4.48 19.22 -4.63
CA TRP A 346 3.45 18.87 -3.65
C TRP A 346 4.05 18.33 -2.36
N GLU A 347 3.71 18.95 -1.23
CA GLU A 347 4.01 18.50 0.13
C GLU A 347 3.10 17.32 0.51
N GLN A 348 3.69 16.20 0.95
CA GLN A 348 2.96 15.01 1.39
C GLN A 348 3.40 14.55 2.78
N ASN A 349 2.51 13.85 3.47
CA ASN A 349 2.79 13.27 4.77
C ASN A 349 3.75 12.08 4.65
N SER A 350 4.39 11.75 5.77
CA SER A 350 5.22 10.57 5.94
C SER A 350 5.07 10.01 7.34
N MET A 351 5.40 8.74 7.55
CA MET A 351 5.40 8.19 8.91
C MET A 351 6.57 8.72 9.74
N ILE A 352 7.73 8.98 9.11
CA ILE A 352 8.94 9.43 9.77
C ILE A 352 9.53 10.63 9.03
N THR A 353 9.83 11.70 9.76
CA THR A 353 10.55 12.85 9.22
C THR A 353 12.01 12.79 9.69
N VAL A 354 12.97 12.93 8.78
CA VAL A 354 14.39 13.09 9.11
C VAL A 354 14.84 14.51 8.77
N ASN A 355 15.25 15.27 9.78
CA ASN A 355 15.75 16.62 9.56
C ASN A 355 17.22 16.58 9.07
N PRO A 356 17.52 17.10 7.86
CA PRO A 356 18.86 17.03 7.30
C PRO A 356 19.90 17.88 8.05
N GLU A 357 19.47 18.95 8.73
CA GLU A 357 20.35 19.88 9.46
C GLU A 357 20.64 19.37 10.87
N THR A 358 19.60 19.02 11.63
CA THR A 358 19.73 18.62 13.04
C THR A 358 19.96 17.13 13.24
N LYS A 359 19.72 16.31 12.21
CA LYS A 359 19.71 14.85 12.24
C LYS A 359 18.65 14.25 13.17
N GLU A 360 17.67 15.06 13.56
CA GLU A 360 16.54 14.61 14.36
C GLU A 360 15.62 13.68 13.56
N VAL A 361 15.21 12.58 14.18
CA VAL A 361 14.23 11.62 13.65
C VAL A 361 12.91 11.82 14.40
N MET A 362 11.86 12.22 13.69
CA MET A 362 10.53 12.44 14.23
C MET A 362 9.56 11.38 13.73
N TYR A 363 8.89 10.70 14.66
CA TYR A 363 7.82 9.74 14.37
C TYR A 363 6.47 10.45 14.36
N ASN A 364 5.89 10.58 13.18
CA ASN A 364 4.63 11.29 12.96
C ASN A 364 3.43 10.46 13.45
N PRO A 365 2.25 11.07 13.72
CA PRO A 365 1.05 10.36 14.17
C PRO A 365 0.68 9.12 13.34
N GLU A 366 0.86 9.17 12.02
CA GLU A 366 0.55 8.06 11.10
C GLU A 366 1.47 6.85 11.25
N PHE A 367 2.70 7.02 11.77
CA PHE A 367 3.56 5.91 12.17
C PHE A 367 2.86 5.04 13.22
N TYR A 368 2.23 5.67 14.22
CA TYR A 368 1.56 4.95 15.29
C TYR A 368 0.28 4.27 14.79
N VAL A 369 -0.47 4.89 13.88
CA VAL A 369 -1.60 4.22 13.22
C VAL A 369 -1.11 2.94 12.54
N MET A 370 -0.08 3.04 11.70
CA MET A 370 0.50 1.88 11.03
C MET A 370 0.99 0.83 12.04
N LYS A 371 1.66 1.23 13.12
CA LYS A 371 2.14 0.34 14.19
C LYS A 371 0.99 -0.43 14.86
N HIS A 372 -0.15 0.22 15.14
CA HIS A 372 -1.32 -0.42 15.73
C HIS A 372 -1.92 -1.56 14.88
N PHE A 373 -1.65 -1.58 13.57
CA PHE A 373 -2.00 -2.70 12.68
C PHE A 373 -0.81 -3.64 12.46
N SER A 374 0.25 -3.14 11.83
CA SER A 374 1.37 -3.93 11.31
C SER A 374 2.20 -4.65 12.38
N HIS A 375 2.28 -4.11 13.60
CA HIS A 375 3.00 -4.76 14.71
C HIS A 375 2.31 -6.06 15.17
N PHE A 376 0.97 -6.06 15.17
CA PHE A 376 0.14 -7.07 15.83
C PHE A 376 -0.51 -8.06 14.87
N VAL A 377 -0.87 -7.61 13.67
CA VAL A 377 -1.57 -8.45 12.68
C VAL A 377 -0.54 -9.19 11.84
N GLN A 378 -0.46 -10.49 12.05
CA GLN A 378 0.50 -11.35 11.37
C GLN A 378 0.06 -11.67 9.93
N LYS A 379 1.03 -11.93 9.06
CA LYS A 379 0.75 -12.50 7.74
C LYS A 379 -0.01 -13.82 7.91
N GLY A 380 -1.13 -13.95 7.20
CA GLY A 380 -2.03 -15.09 7.33
C GLY A 380 -3.20 -14.86 8.30
N ALA A 381 -3.23 -13.74 9.03
CA ALA A 381 -4.35 -13.41 9.90
C ALA A 381 -5.66 -13.32 9.11
N LYS A 382 -6.77 -13.69 9.73
CA LYS A 382 -8.11 -13.62 9.12
C LYS A 382 -8.89 -12.49 9.74
N ARG A 383 -9.49 -11.62 8.92
CA ARG A 383 -10.35 -10.54 9.41
C ARG A 383 -11.62 -11.12 10.04
N LEU A 384 -12.01 -10.64 11.21
CA LEU A 384 -13.22 -11.05 11.93
C LEU A 384 -14.35 -10.04 11.75
N THR A 385 -15.58 -10.52 11.56
CA THR A 385 -16.75 -9.63 11.46
C THR A 385 -17.05 -8.97 12.82
N THR A 386 -17.30 -7.66 12.81
CA THR A 386 -17.60 -6.84 13.99
C THR A 386 -18.97 -6.19 13.87
N LEU A 387 -19.75 -6.16 14.96
CA LEU A 387 -21.09 -5.59 15.02
C LEU A 387 -21.23 -4.66 16.24
N GLY A 388 -22.28 -3.82 16.27
CA GLY A 388 -22.50 -2.86 17.34
C GLY A 388 -22.02 -1.44 17.00
N VAL A 389 -22.29 -0.50 17.91
CA VAL A 389 -22.03 0.93 17.69
C VAL A 389 -20.55 1.24 17.52
N ASP A 390 -19.67 0.51 18.20
CA ASP A 390 -18.21 0.72 18.11
C ASP A 390 -17.59 0.02 16.89
N SER A 391 -18.34 -0.80 16.16
CA SER A 391 -17.87 -1.43 14.93
C SER A 391 -17.49 -0.40 13.85
N VAL A 392 -18.06 0.80 13.89
CA VAL A 392 -17.76 1.90 12.96
C VAL A 392 -16.34 2.44 13.08
N ASP A 393 -15.67 2.18 14.21
CA ASP A 393 -14.29 2.62 14.49
C ASP A 393 -13.33 1.44 14.71
N THR A 394 -13.75 0.22 14.36
CA THR A 394 -13.02 -1.01 14.70
C THR A 394 -12.69 -1.87 13.49
N VAL A 395 -11.55 -2.54 13.55
CA VAL A 395 -11.22 -3.73 12.76
C VAL A 395 -10.69 -4.81 13.71
N ALA A 396 -11.08 -6.07 13.50
CA ALA A 396 -10.63 -7.20 14.31
C ALA A 396 -10.05 -8.31 13.43
N PHE A 397 -9.09 -9.06 13.96
CA PHE A 397 -8.36 -10.13 13.28
C PHE A 397 -8.14 -11.31 14.22
N LYS A 398 -8.04 -12.49 13.64
CA LYS A 398 -7.52 -13.69 14.26
C LYS A 398 -6.18 -14.05 13.60
N ASN A 399 -5.10 -14.01 14.36
CA ASN A 399 -3.78 -14.39 13.88
C ASN A 399 -3.65 -15.91 13.70
N PRO A 400 -2.63 -16.38 12.96
CA PRO A 400 -2.34 -17.82 12.83
C PRO A 400 -1.96 -18.52 14.15
N ASP A 401 -1.48 -17.77 15.14
CA ASP A 401 -1.24 -18.26 16.51
C ASP A 401 -2.51 -18.24 17.40
N GLU A 402 -3.67 -18.03 16.78
CA GLU A 402 -5.00 -17.94 17.39
C GLU A 402 -5.26 -16.69 18.25
N SER A 403 -4.27 -15.78 18.41
CA SER A 403 -4.50 -14.51 19.12
C SER A 403 -5.51 -13.63 18.40
N ILE A 404 -6.35 -12.92 19.17
CA ILE A 404 -7.33 -11.98 18.62
C ILE A 404 -6.80 -10.56 18.77
N ILE A 405 -6.74 -9.85 17.65
CA ILE A 405 -6.28 -8.46 17.59
C ILE A 405 -7.49 -7.58 17.29
N ILE A 406 -7.82 -6.65 18.18
CA ILE A 406 -8.89 -5.66 17.99
C ILE A 406 -8.26 -4.28 17.94
N VAL A 407 -8.35 -3.62 16.80
CA VAL A 407 -7.83 -2.26 16.61
C VAL A 407 -9.02 -1.30 16.56
N ILE A 408 -9.10 -0.37 17.50
CA ILE A 408 -10.23 0.56 17.68
C ILE A 408 -9.75 2.00 17.93
N SER A 409 -10.38 2.97 17.29
CA SER A 409 -10.11 4.39 17.51
C SER A 409 -11.22 5.09 18.29
N ASN A 410 -10.88 6.11 19.08
CA ASN A 410 -11.81 7.14 19.52
C ASN A 410 -11.36 8.49 18.98
N LYS A 411 -12.18 9.10 18.12
CA LYS A 411 -11.88 10.37 17.44
C LYS A 411 -12.62 11.56 18.07
N ASN A 412 -13.46 11.31 19.05
CA ASN A 412 -14.17 12.36 19.78
C ASN A 412 -13.24 13.00 20.81
N ASP A 413 -13.62 14.20 21.28
CA ASP A 413 -12.90 14.91 22.34
C ASP A 413 -13.00 14.16 23.69
N ASP A 414 -14.17 13.58 23.97
CA ASP A 414 -14.44 12.89 25.23
C ASP A 414 -13.98 11.42 25.22
N SER A 415 -13.51 10.95 26.38
CA SER A 415 -13.34 9.51 26.63
C SER A 415 -14.67 8.78 26.49
N ARG A 416 -14.63 7.55 25.97
CA ARG A 416 -15.78 6.63 25.99
C ARG A 416 -15.38 5.26 26.49
N ILE A 417 -16.33 4.58 27.12
CA ILE A 417 -16.18 3.17 27.49
C ILE A 417 -16.64 2.29 26.32
N ALA A 418 -15.80 1.35 25.90
CA ALA A 418 -16.16 0.29 24.97
C ALA A 418 -16.31 -1.04 25.73
N ASN A 419 -17.50 -1.61 25.67
CA ASN A 419 -17.81 -2.95 26.20
C ASN A 419 -17.66 -3.94 25.04
N ILE A 420 -16.54 -4.65 25.00
CA ILE A 420 -16.15 -5.54 23.92
C ILE A 420 -16.55 -6.97 24.29
N GLU A 421 -17.50 -7.54 23.56
CA GLU A 421 -17.88 -8.95 23.66
C GLU A 421 -17.07 -9.80 22.68
N PHE A 422 -16.44 -10.86 23.20
CA PHE A 422 -15.84 -11.92 22.40
C PHE A 422 -16.02 -13.28 23.11
N ALA A 423 -16.45 -14.30 22.37
CA ALA A 423 -16.65 -15.66 22.88
C ALA A 423 -17.52 -15.77 24.16
N GLY A 424 -18.47 -14.85 24.34
CA GLY A 424 -19.40 -14.82 25.48
C GLY A 424 -18.88 -14.09 26.72
N GLU A 425 -17.64 -13.58 26.70
CA GLU A 425 -17.09 -12.71 27.74
C GLU A 425 -17.11 -11.24 27.28
N ILE A 426 -17.36 -10.31 28.22
CA ILE A 426 -17.43 -8.88 27.94
C ILE A 426 -16.36 -8.16 28.77
N PHE A 427 -15.55 -7.35 28.09
CA PHE A 427 -14.44 -6.60 28.66
C PHE A 427 -14.68 -5.10 28.49
N GLU A 428 -14.31 -4.34 29.51
CA GLU A 428 -14.49 -2.90 29.50
C GLU A 428 -13.16 -2.20 29.24
N VAL A 429 -13.13 -1.35 28.21
CA VAL A 429 -11.94 -0.57 27.84
C VAL A 429 -12.30 0.90 27.77
N GLU A 430 -11.62 1.74 28.55
CA GLU A 430 -11.69 3.19 28.36
C GLU A 430 -10.86 3.60 27.14
N LEU A 431 -11.53 4.22 26.18
CA LEU A 431 -10.94 4.82 25.00
C LEU A 431 -10.86 6.33 25.21
N GLU A 432 -9.67 6.84 25.54
CA GLU A 432 -9.44 8.28 25.67
C GLU A 432 -9.82 9.02 24.38
N GLY A 433 -10.22 10.29 24.52
CA GLY A 433 -10.45 11.15 23.37
C GLY A 433 -9.22 11.26 22.47
N HIS A 434 -9.43 11.27 21.16
CA HIS A 434 -8.36 11.28 20.16
C HIS A 434 -7.28 10.20 20.38
N SER A 435 -7.68 8.93 20.43
CA SER A 435 -6.80 7.79 20.68
C SER A 435 -6.90 6.68 19.64
N PHE A 436 -5.78 5.97 19.45
CA PHE A 436 -5.70 4.69 18.75
C PHE A 436 -5.40 3.59 19.76
N ASN A 437 -6.11 2.48 19.65
CA ASN A 437 -6.05 1.40 20.64
C ASN A 437 -5.93 0.05 19.93
N THR A 438 -5.10 -0.83 20.47
CA THR A 438 -5.06 -2.25 20.09
C THR A 438 -5.25 -3.09 21.33
N ILE A 439 -6.22 -3.99 21.31
CA ILE A 439 -6.45 -5.00 22.34
C ILE A 439 -5.99 -6.33 21.77
N VAL A 440 -5.10 -7.02 22.49
CA VAL A 440 -4.59 -8.34 22.16
C VAL A 440 -5.17 -9.33 23.16
N LEU A 441 -5.85 -10.36 22.66
CA LEU A 441 -6.37 -11.47 23.44
C LEU A 441 -5.47 -12.68 23.18
N GLU A 442 -4.79 -13.12 24.23
CA GLU A 442 -3.93 -14.32 24.26
C GLU A 442 -4.63 -15.52 24.92
#